data_AF-A0A4Y9U7W0-F1
#
_entry.id   AF-A0A4Y9U7W0-F1
#
_cell.length_a   1.000
_cell.length_b   1.000
_cell.length_c   1.000
_cell.angle_alpha   90.00
_cell.angle_beta   90.00
_cell.angle_gamma   90.00
#
_symmetry.space_group_name_H-M   'P 1'
#
loop_
_entity.id
_entity.type
_entity.pdbx_description
1 polymer ?
#
loop_
_entity_poly.entity_id
_entity_poly.type
_entity_poly.pdbx_seq_one_letter_code
_entity_poly.pdbx_strand_id
1 'polypeptide(L)' 'RNALMDAAYDDQVYVDDRTIDSHIKRLRKKFKVTDNEFEMIETLYGVGYRFKEA' A
#
# COMPACT_ATOMS: atom_id res chain seq x y z
N ARG A 1 5.01 29.18 4.86
CA ARG A 1 5.88 27.99 5.04
C ARG A 1 5.12 26.82 5.70
N ASN A 2 3.83 26.62 5.44
CA ASN A 2 3.07 25.46 5.94
C ASN A 2 2.21 24.79 4.86
N ALA A 3 1.93 25.47 3.73
CA ALA A 3 1.09 24.94 2.66
C ALA A 3 1.69 23.81 1.81
N LEU A 4 2.96 23.46 2.02
CA LEU A 4 3.62 22.33 1.34
C LEU A 4 3.53 21.03 2.14
N MET A 5 3.22 21.10 3.45
CA MET A 5 3.09 19.89 4.27
C MET A 5 1.71 19.25 4.10
N ASP A 6 0.64 20.04 3.93
CA ASP A 6 -0.72 19.48 3.80
C ASP A 6 -0.94 18.74 2.46
N ALA A 7 -0.27 19.15 1.38
CA ALA A 7 -0.36 18.47 0.09
C ALA A 7 0.35 17.10 0.06
N ALA A 8 1.18 16.80 1.06
CA ALA A 8 1.93 15.54 1.14
C ALA A 8 1.20 14.45 1.94
N TYR A 9 0.15 14.79 2.68
CA TYR A 9 -0.57 13.88 3.57
C TYR A 9 -1.99 13.51 3.11
N ASP A 10 -2.44 14.01 1.94
CA ASP A 10 -3.83 13.85 1.46
C ASP A 10 -4.18 12.42 0.99
N ASP A 11 -3.21 11.50 0.93
CA ASP A 11 -3.42 10.11 0.51
C ASP A 11 -3.31 9.10 1.66
N GLN A 12 -3.46 9.56 2.92
CA GLN A 12 -3.75 8.66 4.03
C GLN A 12 -5.20 8.19 3.91
N VAL A 13 -5.47 7.36 2.90
CA VAL A 13 -6.75 6.68 2.72
C VAL A 13 -6.98 5.85 3.97
N TYR A 14 -7.79 6.37 4.89
CA TYR A 14 -8.20 5.70 6.11
C TYR A 14 -9.20 4.61 5.73
N VAL A 15 -8.69 3.49 5.24
CA VAL A 15 -9.49 2.33 4.90
C VAL A 15 -9.49 1.40 6.11
N ASP A 16 -10.66 0.87 6.46
CA ASP A 16 -10.78 -0.18 7.48
C ASP A 16 -9.80 -1.32 7.19
N ASP A 17 -8.74 -1.40 7.99
CA ASP A 17 -7.58 -2.30 7.85
C ASP A 17 -8.01 -3.75 7.56
N ARG A 18 -9.13 -4.19 8.15
CA ARG A 18 -9.59 -5.58 8.06
C ARG A 18 -10.12 -5.96 6.68
N THR A 19 -10.59 -5.00 5.89
CA THR A 19 -11.10 -5.30 4.53
C THR A 19 -9.96 -5.36 3.52
N ILE A 20 -8.93 -4.52 3.68
CA ILE A 20 -7.82 -4.42 2.72
C ILE A 20 -7.00 -5.71 2.63
N ASP A 21 -6.80 -6.43 3.73
CA ASP A 21 -5.95 -7.63 3.78
C ASP A 21 -6.26 -8.63 2.66
N SER A 22 -7.55 -8.88 2.42
CA SER A 22 -8.00 -9.78 1.36
C SER A 22 -7.71 -9.23 -0.03
N HIS A 23 -7.81 -7.93 -0.23
CA HIS A 23 -7.47 -7.28 -1.50
C HIS A 23 -5.96 -7.33 -1.75
N ILE A 24 -5.13 -7.00 -0.76
CA ILE A 24 -3.66 -7.05 -0.88
C ILE A 24 -3.18 -8.47 -1.15
N LYS A 25 -3.75 -9.47 -0.46
CA LYS A 25 -3.43 -10.88 -0.70
C LYS A 25 -3.76 -11.30 -2.14
N ARG A 26 -4.94 -10.92 -2.65
CA ARG A 26 -5.34 -11.23 -4.04
C ARG A 26 -4.46 -10.50 -5.05
N LEU A 27 -4.09 -9.26 -4.78
CA LEU A 27 -3.25 -8.45 -5.66
C LEU A 27 -1.83 -9.01 -5.76
N ARG A 28 -1.17 -9.28 -4.63
CA ARG A 28 0.14 -9.97 -4.59
C ARG A 28 0.11 -11.29 -5.35
N LYS A 29 -0.97 -12.08 -5.21
CA LYS A 29 -1.13 -13.34 -5.96
C LYS A 29 -1.17 -13.13 -7.47
N LYS A 30 -1.87 -12.09 -7.96
CA LYS A 30 -1.93 -11.79 -9.40
C LYS A 30 -0.55 -11.41 -9.95
N PHE A 31 0.21 -10.58 -9.25
CA PHE A 31 1.56 -10.21 -9.68
C PHE A 31 2.51 -11.41 -9.66
N LYS A 32 2.41 -12.27 -8.63
CA LYS A 32 3.20 -13.51 -8.57
C LYS A 32 2.96 -14.50 -9.72
N VAL A 33 1.87 -14.38 -10.47
CA VAL A 33 1.67 -15.18 -11.69
C VAL A 33 2.64 -14.76 -12.81
N THR A 34 3.01 -13.48 -12.86
CA THR A 34 3.91 -12.94 -13.90
C THR A 34 5.34 -12.77 -13.40
N ASP A 35 5.50 -12.41 -12.12
CA ASP A 35 6.78 -12.18 -11.47
C ASP A 35 6.79 -12.85 -10.09
N ASN A 36 7.44 -14.02 -10.01
CA ASN A 36 7.53 -14.80 -8.77
C ASN A 36 8.22 -14.05 -7.62
N GLU A 37 9.08 -13.09 -7.93
CA GLU A 37 9.85 -12.29 -6.96
C GLU A 37 9.17 -10.97 -6.61
N PHE A 38 7.92 -10.76 -7.07
CA PHE A 38 7.19 -9.53 -6.80
C PHE A 38 7.06 -9.25 -5.29
N GLU A 39 7.71 -8.15 -4.88
CA GLU A 39 7.76 -7.68 -3.49
C GLU A 39 7.56 -6.15 -3.39
N MET A 40 6.80 -5.56 -4.31
CA MET A 40 6.57 -4.10 -4.36
C MET A 40 5.48 -3.62 -3.40
N ILE A 41 4.63 -4.51 -2.87
CA ILE A 41 3.60 -4.13 -1.89
C ILE A 41 4.07 -4.54 -0.50
N GLU A 42 4.37 -3.57 0.36
CA GLU A 42 4.82 -3.74 1.73
C GLU A 42 3.66 -3.60 2.73
N THR A 43 3.78 -4.32 3.83
CA THR A 43 2.87 -4.18 4.99
C THR A 43 3.58 -3.37 6.05
N LEU A 44 2.99 -2.23 6.43
CA LEU A 44 3.44 -1.36 7.51
C LEU A 44 2.55 -1.60 8.73
N TYR A 45 3.06 -2.33 9.71
CA TYR A 45 2.30 -2.68 10.92
C TYR A 45 1.81 -1.41 11.65
N GLY A 46 0.49 -1.32 11.86
CA GLY A 46 -0.16 -0.18 12.51
C GLY A 46 -0.33 1.06 11.63
N VAL A 47 0.00 0.99 10.34
CA VAL A 47 -0.11 2.10 9.38
C VAL A 47 -0.87 1.68 8.11
N GLY A 48 -0.73 0.43 7.67
CA GLY A 48 -1.42 -0.11 6.50
C GLY A 48 -0.45 -0.71 5.48
N TYR A 49 -0.56 -0.30 4.22
CA TYR A 49 0.20 -0.86 3.10
C TYR A 49 0.86 0.23 2.27
N ARG A 50 2.03 -0.07 1.71
CA ARG A 50 2.77 0.88 0.84
C ARG A 50 3.22 0.18 -0.44
N PHE A 51 3.19 0.90 -1.55
CA PHE A 51 3.84 0.47 -2.79
C PHE A 51 5.27 1.02 -2.84
N LYS A 52 6.26 0.18 -3.14
CA LYS A 52 7.65 0.60 -3.41
C LYS A 52 7.66 1.35 -4.74
N GLU A 53 8.01 2.62 -4.73
CA GLU A 53 8.37 3.34 -5.95
C GLU A 53 9.75 2.84 -6.43
N ALA A 54 9.88 2.64 -7.75
CA ALA A 54 11.11 2.16 -8.38
C ALA A 54 12.15 3.27 -8.55
#